data_AF-A0A0Q9L3N4-F1
#
_entry.id   AF-A0A0Q9L3N4-F1
#
_cell.length_a   1.000
_cell.length_b   1.000
_cell.length_c   1.000
_cell.angle_alpha   90.00
_cell.angle_beta   90.00
_cell.angle_gamma   90.00
#
_symmetry.space_group_name_H-M   'P 1'
#
loop_
_entity.id
_entity.type
_entity.pdbx_description
1 polymer ?
#
loop_
_entity_poly.entity_id
_entity_poly.type
_entity_poly.pdbx_seq_one_letter_code
_entity_poly.pdbx_strand_id
1 'polypeptide(L)'
;MKKLIAPALLAVLALTGCSAAATPAPAATPALSMAKPTEAQKTALMTDLAKVNPRIEGTRSFVSATLACRAILKGEPEEAQIMTVQDRFSRSADQPISEADARRIVEIIKANGFCVKA
;
A
#
# COMPACT_ATOMS: atom_id res chain seq x y z
N MET A 1 52.29 -33.27 11.89
CA MET A 1 51.99 -34.38 12.83
C MET A 1 50.49 -34.27 13.15
N LYS A 2 49.66 -35.23 12.69
CA LYS A 2 49.00 -36.28 13.51
C LYS A 2 48.12 -35.63 14.61
N LYS A 3 46.78 -35.75 14.67
CA LYS A 3 45.86 -36.84 14.30
C LYS A 3 44.41 -36.34 14.13
N LEU A 4 43.64 -37.12 13.37
CA LEU A 4 42.18 -37.23 13.32
C LEU A 4 41.56 -37.35 14.72
N ILE A 5 40.25 -37.07 14.85
CA ILE A 5 39.22 -37.97 15.40
C ILE A 5 37.87 -37.22 15.36
N ALA A 6 36.97 -37.68 14.49
CA ALA A 6 35.53 -37.63 14.76
C ALA A 6 35.14 -38.96 15.40
N PRO A 7 34.15 -39.00 16.30
CA PRO A 7 33.06 -39.92 16.03
C PRO A 7 31.67 -39.49 16.54
N ALA A 8 30.68 -40.12 15.91
CA ALA A 8 29.45 -40.65 16.51
C ALA A 8 28.36 -39.68 17.01
N LEU A 9 27.40 -39.47 16.11
CA LEU A 9 25.96 -39.72 16.33
C LEU A 9 25.61 -40.33 17.69
N LEU A 10 24.84 -39.59 18.49
CA LEU A 10 23.94 -40.13 19.50
C LEU A 10 22.59 -39.45 19.34
N ALA A 11 21.64 -40.23 18.86
CA ALA A 11 20.25 -39.88 18.73
C ALA A 11 19.65 -39.53 20.10
N VAL A 12 19.08 -38.34 20.22
CA VAL A 12 18.10 -38.03 21.26
C VAL A 12 16.72 -38.18 20.61
N LEU A 13 16.17 -39.38 20.73
CA LEU A 13 14.78 -39.68 20.48
C LEU A 13 13.97 -39.38 21.75
N ALA A 14 12.83 -38.74 21.52
CA ALA A 14 11.70 -38.53 22.42
C ALA A 14 11.86 -37.44 23.49
N LEU A 15 11.08 -36.37 23.35
CA LEU A 15 9.96 -36.16 24.27
C LEU A 15 8.75 -35.63 23.49
N THR A 16 7.66 -36.36 23.64
CA THR A 16 6.31 -36.06 23.19
C THR A 16 5.88 -34.67 23.66
N GLY A 17 5.49 -33.84 22.71
CA GLY A 17 4.84 -32.57 22.95
C GLY A 17 4.26 -32.07 21.65
N CYS A 18 3.24 -32.75 21.12
CA CYS A 18 2.37 -32.21 20.09
C CYS A 18 1.55 -31.06 20.71
N SER A 19 2.22 -29.97 21.08
CA SER A 19 1.59 -28.67 21.09
C SER A 19 1.72 -28.19 19.66
N ALA A 20 0.74 -28.57 18.83
CA ALA A 20 0.39 -27.75 17.70
C ALA A 20 0.04 -26.38 18.29
N ALA A 21 1.05 -25.52 18.43
CA ALA A 21 0.84 -24.11 18.66
C ALA A 21 -0.04 -23.68 17.49
N ALA A 22 -1.33 -23.52 17.77
CA ALA A 22 -2.25 -22.94 16.82
C ALA A 22 -1.65 -21.58 16.47
N THR A 23 -0.98 -21.50 15.32
CA THR A 23 -0.60 -20.23 14.73
C THR A 23 -1.86 -19.39 14.77
N PRO A 24 -1.86 -18.26 15.50
CA PRO A 24 -3.03 -17.40 15.52
C PRO A 24 -3.39 -17.13 14.07
N ALA A 25 -4.61 -17.50 13.66
CA ALA A 25 -5.10 -17.12 12.35
C ALA A 25 -4.89 -15.60 12.24
N PRO A 26 -4.35 -15.10 11.11
CA PRO A 26 -4.14 -13.67 10.96
C PRO A 26 -5.46 -12.98 11.30
N ALA A 27 -5.47 -12.15 12.35
CA ALA A 27 -6.65 -11.40 12.71
C ALA A 27 -7.05 -10.59 11.48
N ALA A 28 -8.22 -10.88 10.92
CA ALA A 28 -8.71 -10.20 9.74
C ALA A 28 -8.77 -8.70 10.04
N THR A 29 -7.86 -7.94 9.45
CA THR A 29 -7.89 -6.48 9.57
C THR A 29 -9.21 -6.03 8.95
N PRO A 30 -10.01 -5.18 9.63
CA PRO A 30 -11.26 -4.69 9.07
C PRO A 30 -11.02 -4.12 7.67
N ALA A 31 -11.76 -4.62 6.68
CA ALA A 31 -11.67 -4.09 5.33
C ALA A 31 -12.09 -2.62 5.36
N LEU A 32 -11.18 -1.72 5.02
CA LEU A 32 -11.53 -0.30 4.84
C LEU A 32 -12.45 -0.19 3.63
N SER A 33 -13.73 0.09 3.91
CA SER A 33 -14.72 0.44 2.89
C SER A 33 -14.60 1.92 2.55
N MET A 34 -14.59 2.24 1.26
CA MET A 34 -14.55 3.61 0.76
C MET A 34 -15.86 3.90 0.06
N ALA A 35 -16.38 5.12 0.23
CA ALA A 35 -17.57 5.54 -0.50
C ALA A 35 -17.35 5.40 -2.00
N LYS A 36 -18.38 4.92 -2.72
CA LYS A 36 -18.31 4.83 -4.18
C LYS A 36 -18.28 6.26 -4.75
N PRO A 37 -17.27 6.64 -5.54
CA PRO A 37 -17.21 7.97 -6.12
C PRO A 37 -18.36 8.19 -7.10
N THR A 38 -18.94 9.39 -7.08
CA THR A 38 -19.87 9.85 -8.14
C THR A 38 -19.10 10.15 -9.43
N GLU A 39 -19.78 10.15 -10.58
CA GLU A 39 -19.15 10.54 -11.85
C GLU A 39 -18.65 11.99 -11.84
N ALA A 40 -19.33 12.87 -11.10
CA ALA A 40 -18.89 14.26 -10.89
C ALA A 40 -17.56 14.32 -10.14
N GLN A 41 -17.42 13.56 -9.05
CA GLN A 41 -16.17 13.47 -8.28
C GLN A 41 -15.04 12.88 -9.11
N LYS A 42 -15.31 11.81 -9.86
CA LYS A 42 -14.32 11.19 -10.76
C LYS A 42 -13.85 12.19 -11.83
N THR A 43 -14.77 12.93 -12.45
CA THR A 43 -14.43 13.93 -13.47
C THR A 43 -13.60 15.08 -12.91
N ALA A 44 -14.01 15.61 -11.75
CA ALA A 44 -13.27 16.65 -11.05
C ALA A 44 -11.86 16.17 -10.65
N LEU A 45 -11.76 14.95 -10.12
CA LEU A 45 -10.49 14.35 -9.73
C LEU A 45 -9.54 14.24 -10.92
N MET A 46 -10.01 13.71 -12.05
CA MET A 46 -9.15 13.59 -13.25
C MET A 46 -8.73 14.96 -13.77
N THR A 47 -9.64 15.94 -13.74
CA THR A 47 -9.34 17.31 -14.15
C THR A 47 -8.25 17.94 -13.29
N ASP A 48 -8.32 17.75 -11.96
CA ASP A 48 -7.34 18.34 -11.04
C ASP A 48 -5.99 17.62 -11.07
N LEU A 49 -5.98 16.30 -11.24
CA LEU A 49 -4.74 15.54 -11.41
C LEU A 49 -3.98 15.92 -12.69
N ALA A 50 -4.70 16.14 -13.80
CA ALA A 50 -4.11 16.58 -15.06
C ALA A 50 -3.45 17.97 -14.96
N LYS A 51 -3.91 18.85 -14.06
CA LYS A 51 -3.27 20.15 -13.78
C LYS A 51 -1.93 20.01 -13.06
N VAL A 52 -1.73 18.93 -12.30
CA VAL A 52 -0.44 18.64 -11.66
C VAL A 52 0.54 18.08 -12.69
N ASN A 53 0.12 17.05 -13.42
CA ASN A 53 0.92 16.45 -14.46
C ASN A 53 -0.01 15.92 -15.55
N PRO A 54 0.06 16.45 -16.79
CA PRO A 54 -0.83 16.05 -17.88
C PRO A 54 -0.75 14.56 -18.23
N ARG A 55 0.33 13.85 -17.85
CA ARG A 55 0.45 12.40 -18.05
C ARG A 55 -0.33 11.58 -17.03
N ILE A 56 -0.85 12.20 -15.98
CA ILE A 56 -1.75 11.57 -15.01
C ILE A 56 -3.17 11.67 -15.57
N GLU A 57 -3.46 10.80 -16.53
CA GLU A 57 -4.77 10.75 -17.19
C GLU A 57 -5.34 9.32 -17.22
N GLY A 58 -6.62 9.23 -17.58
CA GLY A 58 -7.31 7.97 -17.84
C GLY A 58 -7.61 7.11 -16.60
N THR A 59 -8.12 5.90 -16.88
CA THR A 59 -8.62 4.95 -15.87
C THR A 59 -7.55 4.53 -14.87
N ARG A 60 -6.29 4.43 -15.29
CA ARG A 60 -5.17 4.02 -14.43
C ARG A 60 -4.93 5.04 -13.30
N SER A 61 -5.03 6.33 -13.61
CA SER A 61 -4.88 7.41 -12.64
C SER A 61 -5.99 7.38 -11.59
N PHE A 62 -7.22 7.06 -11.98
CA PHE A 62 -8.33 6.88 -11.04
C PHE A 62 -8.12 5.68 -10.10
N VAL A 63 -7.64 4.55 -10.63
CA VAL A 63 -7.29 3.38 -9.78
C VAL A 63 -6.18 3.73 -8.79
N SER A 64 -5.15 4.46 -9.24
CA SER A 64 -4.06 4.93 -8.39
C SER A 64 -4.55 5.87 -7.28
N ALA A 65 -5.44 6.81 -7.60
CA ALA A 65 -6.07 7.67 -6.60
C ALA A 65 -6.88 6.87 -5.56
N THR A 66 -7.60 5.85 -6.01
CA THR A 66 -8.38 4.95 -5.13
C THR A 66 -7.47 4.17 -4.18
N LEU A 67 -6.33 3.70 -4.66
CA LEU A 67 -5.34 3.00 -3.82
C LEU A 67 -4.62 3.94 -2.84
N ALA A 68 -4.26 5.15 -3.28
CA ALA A 68 -3.70 6.17 -2.41
C ALA A 68 -4.69 6.60 -1.33
N CYS A 69 -5.97 6.72 -1.66
CA CYS A 69 -7.02 7.01 -0.69
C CYS A 69 -7.10 5.96 0.43
N ARG A 70 -6.88 4.67 0.13
CA ARG A 70 -6.83 3.65 1.19
C ARG A 70 -5.72 3.91 2.21
N ALA A 71 -4.54 4.36 1.77
CA ALA A 71 -3.45 4.73 2.66
C ALA A 71 -3.81 5.96 3.51
N ILE A 72 -4.47 6.95 2.91
CA ILE A 72 -4.98 8.13 3.62
C ILE A 72 -5.99 7.72 4.71
N LEU A 73 -6.96 6.86 4.38
CA LEU A 73 -8.01 6.43 5.32
C LEU A 73 -7.52 5.48 6.41
N LYS A 74 -6.37 4.82 6.21
CA LYS A 74 -5.66 4.08 7.27
C LYS A 74 -5.04 5.01 8.31
N GLY A 75 -4.92 6.30 8.02
CA GLY A 75 -4.21 7.24 8.89
C GLY A 75 -2.69 7.03 8.84
N GLU A 76 -2.16 6.55 7.72
CA GLU A 76 -0.71 6.46 7.51
C GLU A 76 -0.05 7.84 7.68
N PRO A 77 1.20 7.93 8.18
CA PRO A 77 1.93 9.19 8.28
C PRO A 77 1.99 9.93 6.93
N GLU A 78 2.07 11.26 6.95
CA GLU A 78 2.10 12.08 5.73
C GLU A 78 3.19 11.62 4.74
N GLU A 79 4.39 11.34 5.23
CA GLU A 79 5.50 10.86 4.41
C GLU A 79 5.18 9.52 3.72
N ALA A 80 4.51 8.60 4.43
CA ALA A 80 4.06 7.34 3.85
C ALA A 80 2.95 7.54 2.80
N GLN A 81 2.07 8.54 2.98
CA GLN A 81 1.08 8.92 1.96
C GLN A 81 1.77 9.45 0.70
N ILE A 82 2.78 10.31 0.85
CA ILE A 82 3.57 10.87 -0.25
C ILE A 82 4.30 9.77 -1.02
N MET A 83 5.01 8.88 -0.32
CA MET A 83 5.68 7.73 -0.93
C MET A 83 4.70 6.83 -1.68
N THR A 84 3.51 6.59 -1.10
CA THR A 84 2.46 5.81 -1.77
C THR A 84 2.01 6.48 -3.06
N VAL A 85 1.79 7.80 -3.03
CA VAL A 85 1.42 8.56 -4.23
C VAL A 85 2.52 8.50 -5.28
N GLN A 86 3.78 8.71 -4.90
CA GLN A 86 4.90 8.61 -5.83
C GLN A 86 4.95 7.25 -6.52
N ASP A 87 4.86 6.13 -5.78
CA ASP A 87 4.87 4.79 -6.38
C ASP A 87 3.70 4.59 -7.36
N ARG A 88 2.48 4.92 -6.95
CA ARG A 88 1.27 4.66 -7.76
C ARG A 88 1.19 5.54 -8.99
N PHE A 89 1.46 6.82 -8.84
CA PHE A 89 1.35 7.78 -9.93
C PHE A 89 2.56 7.75 -10.86
N SER A 90 3.75 7.36 -10.40
CA SER A 90 4.89 7.16 -11.31
C SER A 90 4.64 6.02 -12.29
N ARG A 91 3.97 4.96 -11.83
CA ARG A 91 3.51 3.87 -12.69
C ARG A 91 2.41 4.33 -13.63
N SER A 92 1.56 5.28 -13.23
CA SER A 92 0.43 5.73 -14.04
C SER A 92 0.85 6.69 -15.15
N ALA A 93 1.82 7.56 -14.85
CA ALA A 93 2.36 8.56 -15.76
C ALA A 93 3.57 8.05 -16.58
N ASP A 94 3.99 6.81 -16.35
CA ASP A 94 5.19 6.17 -16.91
C ASP A 94 6.46 7.05 -16.77
N GLN A 95 6.55 7.80 -15.67
CA GLN A 95 7.68 8.65 -15.31
C GLN A 95 7.70 8.91 -13.80
N PRO A 96 8.86 9.21 -13.19
CA PRO A 96 8.92 9.57 -11.78
C PRO A 96 8.06 10.80 -11.44
N ILE A 97 7.32 10.72 -10.34
CA ILE A 97 6.57 11.85 -9.77
C ILE A 97 7.43 12.56 -8.73
N SER A 98 7.56 13.88 -8.85
CA SER A 98 8.29 14.69 -7.89
C SER A 98 7.60 14.66 -6.52
N GLU A 99 8.35 14.91 -5.44
CA GLU A 99 7.75 15.00 -4.10
C GLU A 99 6.71 16.12 -4.00
N ALA A 100 6.99 17.27 -4.65
CA ALA A 100 6.06 18.41 -4.68
C ALA A 100 4.74 18.05 -5.38
N ASP A 101 4.80 17.33 -6.50
CA ASP A 101 3.61 16.85 -7.20
C ASP A 101 2.87 15.80 -6.36
N ALA A 102 3.60 14.91 -5.68
CA ALA A 102 3.02 13.90 -4.82
C ALA A 102 2.26 14.53 -3.65
N ARG A 103 2.83 15.53 -2.97
CA ARG A 103 2.13 16.32 -1.93
C ARG A 103 0.85 16.95 -2.49
N ARG A 104 0.92 17.54 -3.69
CA ARG A 104 -0.25 18.16 -4.33
C ARG A 104 -1.34 17.15 -4.69
N ILE A 105 -0.95 15.96 -5.16
CA ILE A 105 -1.87 14.86 -5.46
C ILE A 105 -2.56 14.34 -4.19
N VAL A 106 -1.83 14.20 -3.07
CA VAL A 106 -2.42 13.83 -1.77
C VAL A 106 -3.53 14.81 -1.40
N GLU A 107 -3.28 16.11 -1.50
CA GLU A 107 -4.26 17.15 -1.18
C GLU A 107 -5.47 17.14 -2.11
N ILE A 108 -5.27 16.94 -3.42
CA ILE A 108 -6.36 16.75 -4.39
C ILE A 108 -7.25 15.56 -4.00
N ILE A 109 -6.66 14.43 -3.63
CA ILE A 109 -7.40 13.22 -3.25
C ILE A 109 -8.23 13.47 -1.98
N LYS A 110 -7.65 14.14 -0.97
CA LYS A 110 -8.37 14.50 0.27
C LYS A 110 -9.53 15.48 -0.02
N ALA A 111 -9.31 16.48 -0.87
CA ALA A 111 -10.27 17.54 -1.13
C ALA A 111 -11.41 17.14 -2.08
N ASN A 112 -11.24 16.12 -2.93
CA ASN A 112 -12.25 15.73 -3.91
C ASN A 112 -13.55 15.17 -3.30
N GLY A 113 -13.53 14.77 -2.02
CA GLY A 113 -14.71 14.31 -1.28
C GLY A 113 -15.09 12.84 -1.54
N PHE A 114 -14.40 12.13 -2.43
CA PHE A 114 -14.56 10.68 -2.56
C PHE A 114 -13.77 9.92 -1.48
N CYS A 115 -12.69 10.52 -0.97
CA CYS A 115 -11.79 9.86 -0.04
C CYS A 115 -12.29 9.90 1.41
N VAL A 116 -13.40 9.21 1.64
CA VAL A 116 -14.07 9.09 2.94
C VAL A 116 -14.41 7.63 3.21
N LYS A 117 -14.46 7.26 4.49
CA LYS A 117 -14.95 5.93 4.90
C LYS A 117 -16.43 5.82 4.52
N ALA A 118 -16.81 4.68 3.95
CA ALA A 118 -18.21 4.34 3.71
C ALA A 118 -18.91 3.91 5.00
#